data_AF-A0A353WZ57-F1
#
_entry.id   AF-A0A353WZ57-F1
#
_cell.length_a   1.000
_cell.length_b   1.000
_cell.length_c   1.000
_cell.angle_alpha   90.00
_cell.angle_beta   90.00
_cell.angle_gamma   90.00
#
_symmetry.space_group_name_H-M   'P 1'
#
loop_
_entity.id
_entity.type
_entity.pdbx_description
1 polymer ?
#
loop_
_entity_poly.entity_id
_entity_poly.type
_entity_poly.pdbx_seq_one_letter_code
_entity_poly.pdbx_strand_id
1 'polypeptide(L)' 'MNKATISVFGYESSHFYSDPKFLFKIIPEEDHAAFLAFIDEVKNSGSAELEYRIKTPKGEIRYMYTSIFLHCLVIDLES' A
#
# COMPACT_ATOMS: atom_id res chain seq x y z
N MET A 1 3.37 16.26 -0.85
CA MET A 1 3.11 15.25 0.20
C MET A 1 3.84 15.64 1.48
N ASN A 2 3.30 15.26 2.64
CA ASN A 2 3.81 15.57 3.98
C ASN A 2 5.24 15.03 4.19
N LYS A 3 6.15 15.80 4.82
CA LYS A 3 7.54 15.39 5.13
C LYS A 3 7.65 14.09 5.93
N ALA A 4 6.53 13.60 6.48
CA ALA A 4 6.41 12.35 7.21
C ALA A 4 6.75 11.08 6.40
N THR A 5 6.74 11.09 5.07
CA THR A 5 7.01 9.88 4.27
C THR A 5 8.40 9.28 4.53
N ILE A 6 9.44 10.13 4.62
CA ILE A 6 10.81 9.69 4.94
C ILE A 6 10.86 9.14 6.38
N SER A 7 10.17 9.81 7.31
CA SER A 7 10.11 9.40 8.72
C SER A 7 9.51 7.99 8.86
N VAL A 8 8.43 7.72 8.14
CA VAL A 8 7.64 6.48 8.27
C VAL A 8 8.25 5.32 7.48
N PHE A 9 8.62 5.53 6.22
CA PHE A 9 9.08 4.45 5.33
C PHE A 9 10.60 4.34 5.25
N GLY A 10 11.34 5.40 5.58
CA GLY A 10 12.80 5.46 5.39
C GLY A 10 13.22 5.62 3.93
N TYR A 11 12.28 5.80 3.00
CA TYR A 11 12.51 6.03 1.58
C TYR A 11 12.06 7.44 1.18
N GLU A 12 12.76 8.01 0.20
CA GLU A 12 12.29 9.22 -0.47
C GLU A 12 10.98 8.94 -1.22
N SER A 13 10.05 9.89 -1.17
CA SER A 13 8.75 9.75 -1.83
C SER A 13 8.84 9.49 -3.35
N SER A 14 9.91 9.96 -3.99
CA SER A 14 10.21 9.75 -5.42
C SER A 14 10.29 8.27 -5.83
N HIS A 15 10.67 7.37 -4.92
CA HIS A 15 10.72 5.94 -5.22
C HIS A 15 9.31 5.35 -5.45
N PHE A 16 8.30 5.83 -4.72
CA PHE A 16 6.93 5.36 -4.86
C PHE A 16 6.25 5.90 -6.12
N TYR A 17 6.66 7.07 -6.60
CA TYR A 17 6.12 7.66 -7.84
C TYR A 17 6.76 7.07 -9.10
N SER A 18 8.05 6.75 -9.04
CA SER A 18 8.78 6.21 -10.20
C SER A 18 8.48 4.74 -10.46
N ASP A 19 8.14 3.98 -9.41
CA ASP A 19 7.76 2.59 -9.51
C ASP A 19 6.56 2.29 -8.60
N PRO A 20 5.33 2.21 -9.14
CA PRO A 20 4.14 1.84 -8.37
C PRO A 20 4.26 0.47 -7.68
N LYS A 21 5.13 -0.43 -8.15
CA LYS A 21 5.39 -1.74 -7.53
C LYS A 21 6.41 -1.66 -6.40
N PHE A 22 7.00 -0.49 -6.15
CA PHE A 22 8.03 -0.31 -5.12
C PHE A 22 7.53 -0.70 -3.74
N LEU A 23 6.27 -0.37 -3.40
CA LEU A 23 5.68 -0.77 -2.13
C LEU A 23 5.69 -2.30 -1.95
N PHE A 24 5.34 -3.06 -2.99
CA PHE A 24 5.37 -4.52 -2.96
C PHE A 24 6.79 -5.08 -2.76
N LYS A 25 7.81 -4.41 -3.30
CA LYS A 25 9.23 -4.81 -3.13
C LYS A 25 9.73 -4.66 -1.70
N ILE A 26 9.18 -3.72 -0.94
CA ILE A 26 9.62 -3.45 0.44
C ILE A 26 8.77 -4.19 1.48
N ILE A 27 7.63 -4.77 1.09
CA ILE A 27 6.84 -5.64 1.97
C ILE A 27 7.55 -7.01 2.07
N PRO A 28 7.70 -7.60 3.27
CA PRO A 28 8.21 -8.97 3.43
C PRO A 28 7.38 -9.98 2.62
N GLU A 29 8.05 -10.98 2.04
CA GLU A 29 7.39 -12.01 1.21
C GLU A 29 6.24 -12.74 1.95
N GLU A 30 6.40 -12.93 3.26
CA GLU A 30 5.37 -13.49 4.15
C GLU A 30 4.05 -12.71 4.13
N ASP A 31 4.10 -11.39 3.89
CA ASP A 31 2.93 -10.50 3.90
C ASP A 31 2.36 -10.29 2.48
N HIS A 32 3.01 -10.81 1.43
CA HIS A 32 2.57 -10.60 0.05
C HIS A 32 1.17 -11.13 -0.22
N ALA A 33 0.85 -12.31 0.31
CA ALA A 33 -0.47 -12.92 0.12
C ALA A 33 -1.59 -12.07 0.74
N ALA A 34 -1.38 -11.58 1.97
CA ALA A 34 -2.33 -10.71 2.65
C ALA A 34 -2.48 -9.37 1.93
N PHE A 35 -1.38 -8.79 1.47
CA PHE A 35 -1.39 -7.54 0.72
C PHE A 35 -2.12 -7.67 -0.63
N LEU A 36 -1.94 -8.78 -1.36
CA LEU A 36 -2.68 -9.04 -2.60
C LEU A 36 -4.18 -9.20 -2.34
N ALA A 37 -4.57 -9.95 -1.31
CA ALA A 37 -5.96 -10.10 -0.92
C ALA A 37 -6.62 -8.75 -0.57
N PHE A 38 -5.90 -7.89 0.16
CA PHE A 38 -6.33 -6.52 0.46
C PHE A 38 -6.54 -5.69 -0.82
N ILE A 39 -5.63 -5.76 -1.79
CA ILE A 39 -5.79 -5.04 -3.06
C ILE A 39 -7.02 -5.51 -3.82
N ASP A 40 -7.30 -6.82 -3.82
CA ASP A 40 -8.49 -7.36 -4.46
C ASP A 40 -9.77 -6.98 -3.71
N GLU A 41 -9.74 -6.94 -2.38
CA GLU A 41 -10.85 -6.43 -1.58
C GLU A 41 -11.14 -4.96 -1.90
N VAL A 42 -10.13 -4.09 -1.89
CA VAL A 42 -10.29 -2.66 -2.26
C VAL A 42 -10.92 -2.49 -3.64
N LYS A 43 -10.56 -3.33 -4.62
CA LYS A 43 -11.17 -3.29 -5.97
C LYS A 43 -12.64 -3.71 -5.97
N ASN A 44 -13.00 -4.70 -5.15
CA ASN A 44 -14.33 -5.31 -5.16
C ASN A 44 -15.33 -4.57 -4.28
N SER A 45 -14.93 -4.17 -3.08
CA SER A 45 -15.80 -3.51 -2.09
C SER A 45 -15.66 -1.99 -2.10
N GLY A 46 -14.60 -1.46 -2.72
CA GLY A 46 -14.24 -0.05 -2.65
C GLY A 46 -13.57 0.35 -1.33
N SER A 47 -13.46 -0.54 -0.34
CA SER A 47 -12.80 -0.22 0.92
C SER A 47 -12.25 -1.44 1.64
N ALA A 48 -11.05 -1.31 2.20
CA ALA A 48 -10.47 -2.33 3.06
C ALA A 48 -9.45 -1.69 4.01
N GLU A 49 -9.05 -2.46 5.01
CA GLU A 49 -7.94 -2.13 5.91
C GLU A 49 -6.97 -3.29 6.02
N LEU A 50 -5.71 -2.98 6.31
CA LEU A 50 -4.66 -3.99 6.46
C LEU A 50 -3.57 -3.50 7.41
N GLU A 51 -3.19 -4.36 8.34
CA GLU A 51 -1.92 -4.29 9.04
C GLU A 51 -0.88 -5.14 8.30
N TYR A 52 0.26 -4.54 7.94
CA TYR A 52 1.32 -5.20 7.20
C TYR A 52 2.69 -4.67 7.59
N ARG A 53 3.74 -5.41 7.27
CA ARG A 53 5.12 -5.01 7.58
C ARG A 53 5.81 -4.43 6.36
N ILE A 54 6.79 -3.56 6.59
CA ILE A 54 7.74 -3.10 5.58
C ILE A 54 9.18 -3.30 6.06
N LYS A 55 10.10 -3.50 5.12
CA LYS A 55 11.55 -3.49 5.28
C LYS A 55 12.11 -2.13 4.85
N THR A 56 12.72 -1.42 5.80
CA THR A 56 13.41 -0.15 5.49
C THR A 56 14.76 -0.40 4.81
N PRO A 57 15.41 0.61 4.20
CA PRO A 57 16.75 0.43 3.63
C PRO A 57 17.80 0.00 4.65
N LYS A 58 17.57 0.29 5.94
CA LYS A 58 18.43 -0.10 7.05
C LYS A 58 18.20 -1.55 7.52
N GLY A 59 17.23 -2.26 6.92
CA GLY A 59 16.85 -3.62 7.28
C GLY A 59 15.88 -3.72 8.47
N GLU A 60 15.41 -2.59 9.00
CA GLU A 60 14.42 -2.58 10.09
C GLU A 60 13.05 -3.04 9.56
N ILE A 61 12.32 -3.79 10.40
CA ILE A 61 10.91 -4.12 10.17
C ILE A 61 10.03 -3.08 10.87
N ARG A 62 9.05 -2.53 10.16
CA ARG A 62 8.04 -1.63 10.72
C ARG A 62 6.65 -2.15 10.44
N TYR A 63 5.79 -2.08 11.45
CA TYR A 63 4.36 -2.38 11.31
C TYR A 63 3.64 -1.13 10.82
N MET A 64 2.85 -1.32 9.76
CA MET A 64 2.08 -0.31 9.08
C MET A 64 0.62 -0.69 9.15
N TYR A 65 -0.23 0.29 9.40
CA TYR A 65 -1.67 0.16 9.20
C TYR A 65 -2.06 1.04 8.01
N THR A 66 -2.88 0.49 7.11
CA THR A 66 -3.50 1.25 6.03
C THR A 66 -5.00 1.00 6.01
N SER A 67 -5.74 2.06 5.72
CA SER A 67 -7.17 2.00 5.44
C SER A 67 -7.40 2.77 4.15
N ILE A 68 -8.01 2.11 3.18
CA ILE A 68 -8.34 2.71 1.88
C ILE A 68 -9.85 2.75 1.75
N PHE A 69 -10.35 3.90 1.33
CA PHE A 69 -11.73 4.09 0.91
C PHE A 69 -11.71 4.73 -0.48
N LEU A 70 -11.95 3.92 -1.51
CA LEU A 70 -12.24 4.40 -2.85
C LEU A 70 -13.72 4.76 -2.89
N HIS A 71 -14.03 6.05 -2.91
CA HIS A 71 -15.36 6.50 -3.27
C HIS A 71 -15.56 6.24 -4.76
N CYS A 72 -16.13 5.09 -5.09
CA CYS A 72 -16.47 4.76 -6.46
C CYS A 72 -17.66 5.63 -6.89
N LEU A 73 -17.43 6.60 -7.77
CA LEU A 73 -18.45 7.05 -8.73
C LEU A 73 -18.73 5.83 -9.60
N VAL A 74 -19.67 4.99 -9.15
CA VAL A 74 -20.27 3.96 -9.99
C VAL A 74 -21.16 4.70 -10.99
N ILE A 75 -20.57 5.22 -12.06
CA ILE A 75 -21.29 5.70 -13.23
C ILE A 75 -20.90 4.78 -14.38
N ASP A 76 -21.88 3.94 -14.74
CA ASP A 76 -22.16 3.41 -16.07
C ASP A 76 -21.02 2.73 -16.84
N LEU A 77 -20.81 1.44 -16.58
CA LEU A 77 -20.40 0.49 -17.63
C LEU A 77 -21.15 -0.85 -17.45
N GLU A 78 -22.47 -0.77 -17.43
CA GLU A 78 -23.28 -1.83 -18.05
C GLU A 78 -23.88 -1.23 -19.34
N SER A 79 -23.30 -1.60 -20.48
CA SER A 79 -23.86 -1.40 -21.81
C SER A 79 -24.00 -2.74 -22.52
#